data_AF-A0A369SEY8-F1
#
_entry.id   AF-A0A369SEY8-F1
#
_cell.length_a   1.000
_cell.length_b   1.000
_cell.length_c   1.000
_cell.angle_alpha   90.00
_cell.angle_beta   90.00
_cell.angle_gamma   90.00
#
_symmetry.space_group_name_H-M   'P 1'
#
loop_
_entity.id
_entity.type
_entity.pdbx_description
1 polymer ?
#
loop_
_entity_poly.entity_id
_entity_poly.type
_entity_poly.pdbx_seq_one_letter_code
_entity_poly.pdbx_strand_id
1 'polypeptide(L)'
;MTEMSVTIRFKTLYDRSIYCLHRQVIDHYENPRNVGSLNKSDENVGTGLVGAPACGDVMKLQIKVDDNGKIVDARFKTFGCGSAIASSSLATEWIKGKSIDDAKKIRNSDIAKELSLPPVKLHCSMLAEDAIRAAIKDYKVKKESKSSEAVAAN
;
A
#
# COMPACT_ATOMS: atom_id res chain seq x y z
N MET A 1 -8.85 -26.58 0.39
CA MET A 1 -8.04 -25.53 -0.27
C MET A 1 -8.92 -24.89 -1.32
N THR A 2 -8.77 -23.57 -1.51
CA THR A 2 -9.42 -22.69 -2.49
C THR A 2 -10.94 -22.56 -2.41
N GLU A 3 -11.39 -21.58 -1.62
CA GLU A 3 -12.26 -20.48 -2.06
C GLU A 3 -12.54 -19.57 -0.86
N MET A 4 -11.67 -18.59 -0.66
CA MET A 4 -11.94 -17.49 0.28
C MET A 4 -12.66 -16.40 -0.51
N SER A 5 -13.91 -16.72 -0.85
CA SER A 5 -14.86 -15.82 -1.47
C SER A 5 -14.98 -14.57 -0.62
N VAL A 6 -14.55 -13.45 -1.18
CA VAL A 6 -14.71 -12.09 -0.67
C VAL A 6 -16.20 -11.80 -0.63
N THR A 7 -16.89 -12.32 0.38
CA THR A 7 -18.27 -11.97 0.69
C THR A 7 -18.20 -10.75 1.60
N ILE A 8 -18.11 -9.58 0.98
CA ILE A 8 -18.42 -8.32 1.64
C ILE A 8 -19.88 -8.43 2.06
N ARG A 9 -20.14 -8.69 3.35
CA ARG A 9 -21.48 -8.62 3.93
C ARG A 9 -21.96 -7.17 3.91
N PHE A 10 -22.47 -6.76 2.75
CA PHE A 10 -23.33 -5.60 2.55
C PHE A 10 -24.72 -5.91 3.11
N LYS A 11 -24.99 -5.53 4.36
CA LYS A 11 -26.29 -5.02 4.84
C LYS A 11 -26.24 -4.79 6.34
N THR A 12 -26.91 -3.72 6.76
CA THR A 12 -27.14 -3.26 8.15
C THR A 12 -25.93 -2.71 8.88
N LEU A 13 -25.61 -1.44 8.62
CA LEU A 13 -25.87 -0.32 9.54
C LEU A 13 -25.31 0.95 8.89
N TYR A 14 -26.23 1.84 8.51
CA TYR A 14 -25.95 3.21 8.09
C TYR A 14 -25.33 3.94 9.30
N ASP A 15 -24.02 3.84 9.46
CA ASP A 15 -23.31 4.58 10.49
C ASP A 15 -23.31 6.07 10.09
N ARG A 16 -23.89 6.92 10.94
CA ARG A 16 -24.10 8.37 10.71
C ARG A 16 -22.80 9.16 10.50
N SER A 17 -21.64 8.50 10.52
CA SER A 17 -20.29 9.03 10.29
C SER A 17 -19.88 9.14 8.81
N ILE A 18 -20.63 8.55 7.87
CA ILE A 18 -20.24 8.45 6.45
C ILE A 18 -20.31 9.78 5.67
N TYR A 19 -21.16 10.74 6.05
CA TYR A 19 -21.40 11.97 5.28
C TYR A 19 -20.23 12.99 5.24
N CYS A 20 -19.10 12.73 5.91
CA CYS A 20 -17.90 13.58 5.84
C CYS A 20 -16.79 13.02 4.94
N LEU A 21 -16.97 11.84 4.34
CA LEU A 21 -15.93 11.27 3.49
C LEU A 21 -16.01 11.88 2.08
N HIS A 22 -14.88 12.45 1.66
CA HIS A 22 -14.74 13.08 0.37
C HIS A 22 -15.04 12.08 -0.76
N ARG A 23 -15.59 12.56 -1.89
CA ARG A 23 -15.99 11.70 -3.02
C ARG A 23 -14.88 10.76 -3.49
N GLN A 24 -13.62 11.22 -3.39
CA GLN A 24 -12.43 10.43 -3.71
C GLN A 24 -12.26 9.20 -2.81
N VAL A 25 -12.53 9.34 -1.50
CA VAL A 25 -12.42 8.21 -0.56
C VAL A 25 -13.46 7.14 -0.87
N ILE A 26 -14.69 7.55 -1.18
CA ILE A 26 -15.77 6.63 -1.55
C ILE A 26 -15.42 5.91 -2.85
N ASP A 27 -14.94 6.64 -3.86
CA ASP A 27 -14.56 6.04 -5.14
C ASP A 27 -13.43 5.00 -4.99
N HIS A 28 -12.38 5.30 -4.22
CA HIS A 28 -11.31 4.32 -3.94
C HIS A 28 -11.76 3.18 -3.02
N TYR A 29 -12.83 3.34 -2.26
CA TYR A 29 -13.41 2.28 -1.44
C TYR A 29 -14.30 1.34 -2.24
N GLU A 30 -15.18 1.87 -3.10
CA GLU A 30 -16.08 1.09 -3.94
C GLU A 30 -15.34 0.41 -5.10
N ASN A 31 -14.38 1.11 -5.70
CA ASN A 31 -13.59 0.63 -6.83
C ASN A 31 -12.09 0.72 -6.49
N PRO A 32 -11.55 -0.08 -5.55
CA PRO A 32 -10.14 -0.01 -5.21
C PRO A 32 -9.27 -0.43 -6.40
N ARG A 33 -8.30 0.41 -6.77
CA ARG A 33 -7.39 0.15 -7.90
C ARG A 33 -6.24 -0.71 -7.40
N ASN A 34 -5.55 -1.43 -8.29
CA ASN A 34 -4.31 -2.12 -7.92
C ASN A 34 -4.41 -3.17 -6.78
N VAL A 35 -5.61 -3.66 -6.46
CA VAL A 35 -5.77 -4.75 -5.49
C VAL A 35 -5.17 -6.03 -6.04
N GLY A 36 -4.32 -6.69 -5.27
CA GLY A 36 -3.69 -7.93 -5.71
C GLY A 36 -2.43 -8.27 -4.94
N SER A 37 -1.68 -9.23 -5.46
CA SER A 37 -0.37 -9.58 -4.91
C SER A 37 0.60 -9.90 -6.04
N LEU A 38 1.86 -9.56 -5.81
CA LEU A 38 2.95 -9.88 -6.71
C LEU A 38 3.73 -11.10 -6.20
N ASN A 39 4.46 -11.74 -7.09
CA ASN A 39 5.33 -12.86 -6.73
C ASN A 39 6.43 -12.37 -5.79
N LYS A 40 6.50 -12.96 -4.59
CA LYS A 40 7.51 -12.58 -3.57
C LYS A 40 8.91 -13.07 -3.92
N SER A 41 8.99 -14.10 -4.76
CA SER A 41 10.24 -14.73 -5.19
C SER A 41 10.96 -13.91 -6.26
N ASP A 42 10.29 -12.93 -6.87
CA ASP A 42 10.94 -12.04 -7.84
C ASP A 42 11.92 -11.11 -7.10
N GLU A 43 13.13 -11.01 -7.65
CA GLU A 43 14.21 -10.15 -7.13
C GLU A 43 13.83 -8.68 -7.20
N ASN A 44 13.08 -8.33 -8.24
CA ASN A 44 12.61 -6.99 -8.52
C ASN A 44 11.35 -6.60 -7.72
N VAL A 45 10.89 -7.44 -6.79
CA VAL A 45 9.70 -7.19 -5.98
C VAL A 45 10.05 -6.94 -4.51
N GLY A 46 9.75 -5.71 -4.06
CA GLY A 46 9.79 -5.34 -2.64
C GLY A 46 8.43 -5.55 -1.97
N THR A 47 8.43 -6.07 -0.75
CA THR A 47 7.21 -6.30 0.04
C THR A 47 7.29 -5.56 1.38
N GLY A 48 6.37 -4.62 1.61
CA GLY A 48 6.15 -3.97 2.89
C GLY A 48 4.90 -4.55 3.57
N LEU A 49 5.04 -5.01 4.80
CA LEU A 49 3.92 -5.37 5.67
C LEU A 49 3.99 -4.48 6.90
N VAL A 50 2.94 -3.70 7.13
CA VAL A 50 2.84 -2.75 8.24
C VAL A 50 1.48 -2.84 8.90
N GLY A 51 1.41 -2.38 10.14
CA GLY A 51 0.20 -2.46 10.97
C GLY A 51 0.22 -3.64 11.93
N ALA A 52 -0.76 -3.65 12.83
CA ALA A 52 -0.87 -4.63 13.89
C ALA A 52 -2.29 -5.19 13.93
N PRO A 53 -2.48 -6.52 14.01
CA PRO A 53 -3.81 -7.12 14.13
C PRO A 53 -4.62 -6.56 15.31
N ALA A 54 -3.94 -6.15 16.39
CA ALA A 54 -4.58 -5.56 17.57
C ALA A 54 -5.27 -4.22 17.31
N CYS A 55 -4.77 -3.43 16.34
CA CYS A 55 -5.36 -2.14 15.98
C CYS A 55 -6.44 -2.27 14.89
N GLY A 56 -6.62 -3.46 14.32
CA GLY A 56 -7.59 -3.70 13.24
C GLY A 56 -7.13 -3.22 11.86
N ASP A 57 -5.94 -2.61 11.75
CA ASP A 57 -5.38 -2.11 10.50
C ASP A 57 -4.07 -2.84 10.17
N VAL A 58 -4.06 -3.57 9.06
CA VAL A 58 -2.90 -4.29 8.52
C VAL A 58 -2.82 -4.06 7.02
N MET A 59 -1.72 -3.49 6.55
CA MET A 59 -1.50 -3.17 5.16
C MET A 59 -0.28 -3.91 4.62
N LYS A 60 -0.48 -4.61 3.51
CA LYS A 60 0.58 -5.23 2.72
C LYS A 60 0.67 -4.54 1.37
N LEU A 61 1.81 -3.92 1.10
CA LEU A 61 2.11 -3.25 -0.17
C LEU A 61 3.29 -3.95 -0.86
N GLN A 62 3.13 -4.25 -2.14
CA GLN A 62 4.15 -4.87 -2.96
C GLN A 62 4.43 -3.98 -4.17
N ILE A 63 5.71 -3.71 -4.43
CA ILE A 63 6.16 -2.91 -5.57
C ILE A 63 7.05 -3.78 -6.45
N LYS A 64 6.87 -3.65 -7.77
CA LYS A 64 7.76 -4.21 -8.78
C LYS A 64 8.58 -3.08 -9.38
N VAL A 65 9.89 -3.20 -9.31
CA VAL A 65 10.85 -2.22 -9.81
C VAL A 65 11.51 -2.78 -11.07
N ASP A 66 11.71 -1.93 -12.07
CA ASP A 66 12.46 -2.26 -13.27
C ASP A 66 13.97 -2.04 -13.08
N ASP A 67 14.79 -2.52 -14.01
CA ASP A 67 16.26 -2.39 -13.93
C ASP A 67 16.72 -0.92 -13.91
N ASN A 68 15.89 -0.02 -14.45
CA ASN A 68 16.09 1.43 -14.43
C ASN A 68 15.75 2.09 -13.06
N GLY A 69 15.36 1.32 -12.04
CA GLY A 69 14.99 1.85 -10.72
C GLY A 69 13.62 2.55 -10.68
N LYS A 70 12.73 2.25 -11.64
CA LYS A 70 11.36 2.77 -11.69
C LYS A 70 10.34 1.70 -11.27
N ILE A 71 9.29 2.13 -10.57
CA ILE A 71 8.21 1.23 -10.13
C ILE A 71 7.27 0.99 -11.32
N VAL A 72 7.27 -0.22 -11.89
CA VAL A 72 6.43 -0.58 -13.04
C VAL A 72 5.04 -1.06 -12.62
N ASP A 73 4.95 -1.73 -11.48
CA ASP A 73 3.67 -2.14 -10.93
C ASP A 73 3.68 -2.05 -9.42
N ALA A 74 2.51 -1.76 -8.86
CA ALA A 74 2.28 -1.73 -7.43
C ALA A 74 0.97 -2.43 -7.14
N ARG A 75 0.97 -3.29 -6.14
CA ARG A 75 -0.22 -4.02 -5.67
C ARG A 75 -0.32 -3.94 -4.17
N PHE A 76 -1.55 -3.84 -3.67
CA PHE A 76 -1.77 -3.88 -2.23
C PHE A 76 -2.84 -4.88 -1.83
N LYS A 77 -2.75 -5.30 -0.56
CA LYS A 77 -3.81 -5.96 0.20
C LYS A 77 -3.83 -5.30 1.56
N THR A 78 -4.98 -4.79 1.96
CA THR A 78 -5.14 -4.16 3.27
C THR A 78 -6.37 -4.70 3.94
N PHE A 79 -6.31 -4.77 5.27
CA PHE A 79 -7.40 -5.07 6.17
C PHE A 79 -7.51 -3.87 7.09
N GLY A 80 -8.68 -3.24 7.14
CA GLY A 80 -8.87 -2.03 7.93
C GLY A 80 -10.13 -1.28 7.54
N CYS A 81 -10.27 -0.08 8.06
CA CYS A 81 -11.40 0.79 7.74
C CYS A 81 -11.38 1.24 6.26
N GLY A 82 -12.54 1.68 5.74
CA GLY A 82 -12.65 2.15 4.35
C GLY A 82 -11.67 3.27 3.99
N SER A 83 -11.28 4.11 4.96
CA SER A 83 -10.26 5.14 4.78
C SER A 83 -8.85 4.56 4.60
N ALA A 84 -8.51 3.46 5.27
CA ALA A 84 -7.24 2.76 5.05
C ALA A 84 -7.18 2.12 3.66
N ILE A 85 -8.30 1.56 3.17
CA ILE A 85 -8.41 1.03 1.80
C ILE A 85 -8.21 2.14 0.77
N ALA A 86 -8.89 3.28 0.95
CA ALA A 86 -8.77 4.40 0.03
C ALA A 86 -7.36 5.00 0.00
N SER A 87 -6.74 5.23 1.18
CA SER A 87 -5.35 5.70 1.29
C SER A 87 -4.38 4.74 0.61
N SER A 88 -4.60 3.43 0.75
CA SER A 88 -3.77 2.40 0.11
C SER A 88 -3.90 2.42 -1.41
N SER A 89 -5.14 2.52 -1.93
CA SER A 89 -5.40 2.61 -3.37
C SER A 89 -4.72 3.82 -3.98
N LEU A 90 -4.95 5.01 -3.40
CA LEU A 90 -4.36 6.26 -3.89
C LEU A 90 -2.83 6.20 -3.85
N ALA A 91 -2.26 5.70 -2.75
CA ALA A 91 -0.81 5.53 -2.61
C ALA A 91 -0.23 4.62 -3.71
N THR A 92 -0.89 3.50 -4.04
CA THR A 92 -0.41 2.60 -5.10
C THR A 92 -0.46 3.20 -6.49
N GLU A 93 -1.43 4.08 -6.77
CA GLU A 93 -1.49 4.81 -8.04
C GLU A 93 -0.37 5.84 -8.13
N TRP A 94 -0.11 6.57 -7.04
CA TRP A 94 0.92 7.60 -7.02
C TRP A 94 2.33 7.04 -7.17
N ILE A 95 2.63 5.89 -6.57
CA ILE A 95 3.97 5.28 -6.69
C ILE A 95 4.18 4.63 -8.06
N LYS A 96 3.12 4.25 -8.78
CA LYS A 96 3.24 3.61 -10.08
C LYS A 96 3.84 4.57 -11.11
N GLY A 97 4.89 4.14 -11.80
CA GLY A 97 5.63 4.93 -12.78
C GLY A 97 6.65 5.90 -12.20
N LYS A 98 6.72 6.07 -10.87
CA LYS A 98 7.72 6.91 -10.21
C LYS A 98 9.04 6.15 -9.96
N SER A 99 10.12 6.90 -9.78
CA SER A 99 11.38 6.36 -9.28
C SER A 99 11.25 5.98 -7.79
N ILE A 100 12.14 5.12 -7.30
CA ILE A 100 12.20 4.76 -5.87
C ILE A 100 12.40 6.02 -5.00
N ASP A 101 13.24 6.95 -5.44
CA ASP A 101 13.54 8.15 -4.68
C ASP A 101 12.35 9.12 -4.63
N ASP A 102 11.57 9.20 -5.70
CA ASP A 102 10.34 9.99 -5.71
C ASP A 102 9.22 9.33 -4.90
N ALA A 103 9.12 8.00 -4.92
CA ALA A 103 8.19 7.26 -4.08
C ALA A 103 8.48 7.49 -2.58
N LYS A 104 9.76 7.65 -2.20
CA LYS A 104 10.17 7.96 -0.81
C LYS A 104 9.82 9.40 -0.38
N LYS A 105 9.64 10.32 -1.33
CA LYS A 105 9.26 11.71 -1.03
C LYS A 105 7.77 11.88 -0.70
N ILE A 106 6.93 10.89 -1.02
CA ILE A 106 5.50 10.93 -0.71
C ILE A 106 5.32 10.93 0.81
N ARG A 107 4.56 11.91 1.32
CA ARG A 107 4.29 12.05 2.75
C ARG A 107 2.84 11.75 3.05
N ASN A 108 2.58 11.30 4.28
CA ASN A 108 1.22 11.13 4.81
C ASN A 108 0.37 12.41 4.69
N SER A 109 0.99 13.60 4.76
CA SER A 109 0.30 14.89 4.65
C SER A 109 -0.33 15.10 3.28
N ASP A 110 0.31 14.60 2.22
CA ASP A 110 -0.15 14.80 0.85
C ASP A 110 -1.34 13.89 0.56
N ILE A 111 -1.26 12.63 1.02
CA ILE A 111 -2.36 11.66 0.97
C ILE A 111 -3.56 12.16 1.78
N ALA A 112 -3.32 12.68 2.99
CA ALA A 112 -4.38 13.20 3.85
C ALA A 112 -5.08 14.42 3.26
N LYS A 113 -4.34 15.31 2.59
CA LYS A 113 -4.90 16.48 1.90
C LYS A 113 -5.75 16.07 0.70
N GLU A 114 -5.24 15.17 -0.14
CA GLU A 114 -5.94 14.69 -1.33
C GLU A 114 -7.29 14.05 -0.96
N LEU A 115 -7.27 13.19 0.07
CA LEU A 115 -8.46 12.52 0.56
C LEU A 115 -9.31 13.38 1.50
N SER A 116 -8.88 14.60 1.81
CA SER A 116 -9.50 15.52 2.77
C SER A 116 -9.89 14.82 4.08
N LEU A 117 -8.97 14.03 4.63
CA LEU A 117 -9.25 13.21 5.80
C LEU A 117 -9.43 14.08 7.05
N PRO A 118 -10.44 13.80 7.88
CA PRO A 118 -10.56 14.45 9.18
C PRO A 118 -9.39 14.06 10.08
N PRO A 119 -9.01 14.90 11.06
CA PRO A 119 -7.83 14.69 11.90
C PRO A 119 -7.82 13.36 12.65
N VAL A 120 -8.99 12.80 12.95
CA VAL A 120 -9.17 11.51 13.64
C VAL A 120 -8.67 10.32 12.79
N LYS A 121 -8.66 10.44 11.46
CA LYS A 121 -8.30 9.36 10.52
C LYS A 121 -6.91 9.52 9.88
N LEU A 122 -6.06 10.41 10.41
CA LEU A 122 -4.70 10.62 9.90
C LEU A 122 -3.78 9.41 10.07
N HIS A 123 -4.07 8.50 11.00
CA HIS A 123 -3.29 7.26 11.13
C HIS A 123 -3.34 6.39 9.85
N CYS A 124 -4.43 6.47 9.07
CA CYS A 124 -4.55 5.74 7.81
C CYS A 124 -3.57 6.23 6.74
N SER A 125 -3.24 7.53 6.71
CA SER A 125 -2.26 8.07 5.77
C SER A 125 -0.82 7.81 6.23
N MET A 126 -0.58 7.78 7.54
CA MET A 126 0.71 7.35 8.11
C MET A 126 1.01 5.89 7.76
N LEU A 127 0.02 5.00 7.90
CA LEU A 127 0.16 3.59 7.55
C LEU A 127 0.55 3.40 6.08
N ALA A 128 -0.03 4.19 5.17
CA ALA A 128 0.31 4.13 3.75
C ALA A 128 1.75 4.60 3.46
N GLU A 129 2.22 5.66 4.11
CA GLU A 129 3.62 6.11 4.02
C GLU A 129 4.58 5.03 4.54
N ASP A 130 4.29 4.45 5.71
CA ASP A 130 5.11 3.41 6.31
C ASP A 130 5.16 2.16 5.43
N ALA A 131 4.04 1.79 4.80
CA ALA A 131 3.98 0.67 3.86
C ALA A 131 4.90 0.89 2.65
N ILE A 132 4.90 2.09 2.06
CA ILE A 132 5.78 2.44 0.93
C ILE A 132 7.24 2.34 1.36
N ARG A 133 7.59 2.92 2.51
CA ARG A 133 8.96 2.89 3.04
C ARG A 133 9.42 1.47 3.33
N ALA A 134 8.57 0.64 3.93
CA ALA A 134 8.86 -0.75 4.21
C ALA A 134 9.09 -1.55 2.90
N ALA A 135 8.26 -1.35 1.89
CA ALA A 135 8.40 -2.03 0.60
C ALA A 135 9.70 -1.63 -0.14
N ILE A 136 10.06 -0.35 -0.11
CA ILE A 136 11.33 0.15 -0.68
C ILE A 136 12.52 -0.42 0.09
N LYS A 137 12.45 -0.46 1.43
CA LYS A 137 13.52 -1.02 2.27
C LYS A 137 13.75 -2.49 1.96
N ASP A 138 12.69 -3.29 1.87
CA ASP A 138 12.77 -4.71 1.52
C ASP A 138 13.43 -4.91 0.14
N TYR A 139 13.02 -4.12 -0.87
CA TYR A 139 13.66 -4.15 -2.19
C TYR A 139 15.17 -3.85 -2.14
N LYS A 140 15.58 -2.83 -1.38
CA LYS A 140 17.01 -2.47 -1.25
C LYS A 140 17.81 -3.59 -0.57
N VAL A 141 17.29 -4.15 0.52
CA VAL A 141 17.95 -5.27 1.23
C VAL A 141 18.11 -6.48 0.32
N LYS A 142 17.10 -6.82 -0.49
CA LYS A 142 17.20 -7.91 -1.49
C LYS A 142 18.31 -7.64 -2.51
N LYS A 143 18.39 -6.44 -3.06
CA LYS A 143 19.47 -6.05 -4.00
C LYS A 143 20.86 -6.11 -3.35
N GLU A 144 21.00 -5.63 -2.12
CA GLU A 144 22.28 -5.62 -1.39
C GLU A 144 22.76 -7.04 -1.06
N SER A 145 21.88 -7.91 -0.53
CA SER A 145 22.21 -9.30 -0.18
C SER A 145 22.75 -10.13 -1.35
N LYS A 146 22.26 -9.87 -2.57
CA LYS A 146 22.74 -10.53 -3.79
C LYS A 146 24.09 -9.99 -4.27
N SER A 147 24.35 -8.69 -4.07
CA SER A 147 25.66 -8.12 -4.41
C SER A 147 26.77 -8.75 -3.56
N SER A 148 26.51 -9.05 -2.29
CA SER A 148 27.46 -9.74 -1.40
C SER A 148 27.63 -11.23 -1.71
N GLU A 149 26.57 -11.95 -2.10
CA GLU A 149 26.66 -13.37 -2.49
C GLU A 149 27.44 -13.57 -3.80
N ALA A 150 27.31 -12.66 -4.77
CA ALA A 150 28.05 -12.73 -6.03
C ALA A 150 29.57 -12.49 -5.86
N VAL A 151 29.98 -11.76 -4.82
CA VAL A 151 31.40 -11.48 -4.52
C VAL A 151 32.06 -12.64 -3.75
N ALA A 152 31.29 -13.43 -3.01
CA ALA A 152 31.81 -14.60 -2.26
C ALA A 152 31.96 -15.88 -3.10
N ALA A 153 31.50 -15.87 -4.36
CA ALA A 153 31.55 -17.02 -5.28
C ALA A 153 32.67 -16.93 -6.34
N ASN A 154 33.56 -15.93 -6.24
CA ASN A 154 34.79 -15.78 -7.04
C ASN A 154 36.02 -15.89 -6.13
#